data_AF-A0A9W4RRR4-F1
#
_entry.id   AF-A0A9W4RRR4-F1
#
_cell.length_a   1.000
_cell.length_b   1.000
_cell.length_c   1.000
_cell.angle_alpha   90.00
_cell.angle_beta   90.00
_cell.angle_gamma   90.00
#
_symmetry.space_group_name_H-M   'P 1'
#
loop_
_entity.id
_entity.type
_entity.pdbx_description
1 polymer ?
#
loop_
_entity_poly.entity_id
_entity_poly.type
_entity_poly.pdbx_seq_one_letter_code
_entity_poly.pdbx_strand_id
1 'polypeptide(L)'
;MPDFTFFECDFVEKIQVLCCAALYLQCLSCRTSAYRHISQAVSLALEGGMYTEMQGQYLDEAYVQKCRLMWWTLYVLERHMSTLLGVPMFINDENICTPFPARPDQGQRTSVMHIQVKLAQILGQIHRSVYGIDGQLDSRYLSATKSLLQSIANVAGQLNELFDIDSSENTSGVSRVSAHLHLQYHQCIVLTTRPLLFIFLQSRLGQSHTTPLRWAQSESVKGLLQVCMESCCQSIKILSRLLNQGLLESFLTFDLDATFTAAIAISMGAAIDPSLVPDHAQLTQRAHALFDEMSSHGSKIATMIASELKQLDGYLSHLQVDGAEILPVQDFRSDVMAQMTPGGTLAGAPELGMGFTHDIDFGLHFELSTEQLMQLANSLDVDSLSRPLSADHHGT
;
A
#
# COMPACT_ATOMS: atom_id res chain seq x y z
N MET A 1 11.84 47.18 -11.80
CA MET A 1 11.31 46.05 -11.02
C MET A 1 12.15 45.91 -9.77
N PRO A 2 11.58 45.60 -8.59
CA PRO A 2 12.42 45.29 -7.44
C PRO A 2 13.11 43.95 -7.69
N ASP A 3 14.40 43.94 -7.41
CA ASP A 3 15.31 42.82 -7.56
C ASP A 3 15.09 41.86 -6.37
N PHE A 4 14.51 40.69 -6.63
CA PHE A 4 14.17 39.69 -5.61
C PHE A 4 15.32 38.70 -5.32
N THR A 5 16.53 38.99 -5.81
CA THR A 5 17.74 38.17 -5.69
C THR A 5 18.27 38.00 -4.26
N PHE A 6 17.67 38.66 -3.26
CA PHE A 6 18.15 38.62 -1.87
C PHE A 6 17.65 37.45 -1.00
N PHE A 7 16.82 36.54 -1.54
CA PHE A 7 16.36 35.32 -0.83
C PHE A 7 16.61 34.03 -1.64
N GLU A 8 17.75 33.94 -2.30
CA GLU A 8 18.15 32.73 -3.02
C GLU A 8 18.75 31.69 -2.07
N CYS A 9 17.91 31.07 -1.22
CA CYS A 9 18.15 29.67 -0.90
C CYS A 9 18.07 28.89 -2.23
N ASP A 10 19.03 27.98 -2.46
CA ASP A 10 19.11 27.17 -3.69
C ASP A 10 17.72 26.59 -3.96
N PHE A 11 17.25 26.77 -5.18
CA PHE A 11 15.93 26.33 -5.61
C PHE A 11 15.69 24.85 -5.26
N VAL A 12 16.72 24.02 -5.43
CA VAL A 12 16.66 22.59 -5.08
C VAL A 12 16.58 22.38 -3.57
N GLU A 13 17.26 23.20 -2.76
CA GLU A 13 17.19 23.13 -1.30
C GLU A 13 15.79 23.48 -0.78
N LYS A 14 15.13 24.49 -1.36
CA LYS A 14 13.74 24.83 -1.01
C LYS A 14 12.80 23.63 -1.20
N ILE A 15 12.93 22.93 -2.32
CA ILE A 15 12.16 21.71 -2.61
C ILE A 15 12.52 20.60 -1.63
N GLN A 16 13.81 20.39 -1.33
CA GLN A 16 14.26 19.40 -0.34
C GLN A 16 13.64 19.63 1.03
N VAL A 17 13.61 20.88 1.51
CA VAL A 17 13.00 21.25 2.79
C VAL A 17 11.51 20.93 2.80
N LEU A 18 10.78 21.22 1.71
CA LEU A 18 9.37 20.88 1.59
C LEU A 18 9.13 19.36 1.57
N CYS A 19 9.99 18.58 0.90
CA CYS A 19 9.93 17.11 0.93
C CYS A 19 10.14 16.56 2.34
N CYS A 20 11.16 17.06 3.05
CA CYS A 20 11.42 16.66 4.44
C CYS A 20 10.26 17.04 5.36
N ALA A 21 9.68 18.23 5.19
CA ALA A 21 8.50 18.65 5.94
C ALA A 21 7.28 17.75 5.64
N ALA A 22 7.07 17.38 4.37
CA ALA A 22 6.00 16.47 3.97
C ALA A 22 6.16 15.08 4.62
N LEU A 23 7.36 14.50 4.57
CA LEU A 23 7.68 13.22 5.21
C LEU A 23 7.48 13.29 6.73
N TYR A 24 7.96 14.35 7.38
CA TYR A 24 7.78 14.54 8.81
C TYR A 24 6.30 14.63 9.20
N LEU A 25 5.51 15.42 8.46
CA LEU A 25 4.07 15.54 8.69
C LEU A 25 3.33 14.22 8.45
N GLN A 26 3.79 13.42 7.49
CA GLN A 26 3.28 12.08 7.25
C GLN A 26 3.52 11.18 8.48
N CYS A 27 4.72 11.24 9.06
CA CYS A 27 5.06 10.53 10.31
C CYS A 27 4.17 10.91 11.49
N LEU A 28 3.60 12.11 11.47
CA LEU A 28 2.64 12.59 12.47
C LEU A 28 1.18 12.27 12.11
N SER A 29 0.92 11.46 11.10
CA SER A 29 -0.42 11.19 10.54
C SER A 29 -1.17 12.46 10.09
N CYS A 30 -0.46 13.56 9.85
CA CYS A 30 -1.03 14.82 9.35
C CYS A 30 -1.14 14.82 7.81
N ARG A 31 -1.81 13.80 7.25
CA ARG A 31 -1.84 13.47 5.81
C ARG A 31 -2.18 14.66 4.90
N THR A 32 -3.18 15.46 5.26
CA THR A 32 -3.55 16.64 4.46
C THR A 32 -2.45 17.70 4.47
N SER A 33 -1.75 17.89 5.59
CA SER A 33 -0.64 18.84 5.67
C SER A 33 0.56 18.33 4.88
N ALA A 34 0.90 17.04 5.02
CA ALA A 34 1.94 16.39 4.23
C ALA A 34 1.69 16.56 2.73
N TYR A 35 0.46 16.28 2.28
CA TYR A 35 0.03 16.44 0.90
C TYR A 35 0.22 17.89 0.40
N ARG A 36 -0.18 18.90 1.18
CA ARG A 36 0.03 20.32 0.77
C ARG A 36 1.51 20.65 0.53
N HIS A 37 2.41 20.15 1.38
CA HIS A 37 3.84 20.42 1.24
C HIS A 37 4.45 19.70 0.04
N ILE A 38 4.07 18.43 -0.21
CA ILE A 38 4.56 17.72 -1.39
C ILE A 38 3.99 18.34 -2.68
N SER A 39 2.72 18.74 -2.71
CA SER A 39 2.13 19.44 -3.85
C SER A 39 2.85 20.76 -4.12
N GLN A 40 3.17 21.53 -3.08
CA GLN A 40 3.95 22.76 -3.23
C GLN A 40 5.36 22.48 -3.76
N ALA A 41 6.02 21.44 -3.29
CA ALA A 41 7.35 21.04 -3.78
C ALA A 41 7.31 20.66 -5.27
N VAL A 42 6.25 19.94 -5.69
CA VAL A 42 6.03 19.60 -7.09
C VAL A 42 5.73 20.84 -7.93
N SER A 43 4.88 21.76 -7.46
CA SER A 43 4.62 23.03 -8.16
C SER A 43 5.91 23.81 -8.40
N LEU A 44 6.77 23.93 -7.37
CA LEU A 44 8.09 24.54 -7.55
C LEU A 44 8.91 23.76 -8.58
N ALA A 45 9.07 22.45 -8.45
CA ALA A 45 9.84 21.66 -9.41
C ALA A 45 9.36 21.80 -10.87
N LEU A 46 8.05 21.96 -11.09
CA LEU A 46 7.47 22.28 -12.40
C LEU A 46 7.84 23.68 -12.88
N GLU A 47 7.75 24.71 -12.03
CA GLU A 47 8.20 26.08 -12.35
C GLU A 47 9.69 26.10 -12.73
N GLY A 48 10.50 25.26 -12.09
CA GLY A 48 11.92 25.09 -12.39
C GLY A 48 12.23 24.18 -13.59
N GLY A 49 11.22 23.66 -14.28
CA GLY A 49 11.39 22.83 -15.48
C GLY A 49 11.97 21.44 -15.22
N MET A 50 11.93 20.93 -13.99
CA MET A 50 12.55 19.65 -13.60
C MET A 50 11.94 18.42 -14.27
N TYR A 51 10.73 18.55 -14.84
CA TYR A 51 10.02 17.53 -15.59
C TYR A 51 10.48 17.39 -17.06
N THR A 52 11.33 18.30 -17.53
CA THR A 52 11.87 18.31 -18.89
C THR A 52 13.30 17.79 -18.93
N GLU A 53 13.81 17.55 -20.14
CA GLU A 53 15.25 17.34 -20.32
C GLU A 53 15.97 18.69 -20.19
N MET A 54 16.50 18.97 -18.99
CA MET A 54 17.28 20.17 -18.76
C MET A 54 18.54 20.16 -19.65
N GLN A 55 18.55 21.04 -20.66
CA GLN A 55 19.67 21.24 -21.56
C GLN A 55 20.04 22.73 -21.55
N GLY A 56 21.32 23.05 -21.34
CA GLY A 56 21.79 24.42 -21.35
C GLY A 56 23.31 24.51 -21.29
N GLN A 57 23.91 25.38 -22.10
CA GLN A 57 25.37 25.57 -22.14
C GLN A 57 25.96 26.08 -20.81
N TYR A 58 25.12 26.66 -19.95
CA TYR A 58 25.51 27.24 -18.66
C TYR A 58 25.07 26.39 -17.46
N LEU A 59 24.46 25.23 -17.69
CA LEU A 59 24.05 24.34 -16.62
C LEU A 59 25.17 23.38 -16.27
N ASP A 60 25.56 23.38 -15.00
CA ASP A 60 26.49 22.38 -14.48
C ASP A 60 25.85 20.99 -14.50
N GLU A 61 26.59 20.00 -14.98
CA GLU A 61 26.13 18.62 -15.08
C GLU A 61 25.78 18.06 -13.70
N ALA A 62 26.55 18.40 -12.65
CA ALA A 62 26.25 17.94 -11.30
C ALA A 62 24.92 18.50 -10.77
N TYR A 63 24.62 19.77 -11.08
CA TYR A 63 23.33 20.39 -10.78
C TYR A 63 22.18 19.70 -11.53
N VAL A 64 22.34 19.43 -12.84
CA VAL A 64 21.33 18.72 -13.64
C VAL A 64 21.05 17.33 -13.06
N GLN A 65 22.08 16.58 -12.65
CA GLN A 65 21.89 15.28 -12.00
C GLN A 65 21.16 15.40 -10.65
N LYS A 66 21.42 16.45 -9.86
CA LYS A 66 20.70 16.75 -8.61
C LYS A 66 19.21 17.00 -8.88
N CYS A 67 18.89 17.79 -9.92
CA CYS A 67 17.51 18.06 -10.33
C CYS A 67 16.78 16.81 -10.82
N ARG A 68 17.43 15.95 -11.62
CA ARG A 68 16.85 14.66 -12.06
C ARG A 68 16.52 13.76 -10.89
N LEU A 69 17.46 13.62 -9.94
CA LEU A 69 17.24 12.85 -8.73
C LEU A 69 16.07 13.42 -7.91
N MET A 70 16.00 14.74 -7.78
CA MET A 70 14.92 15.43 -7.07
C MET A 70 13.55 15.18 -7.72
N TRP A 71 13.48 15.31 -9.05
CA TRP A 71 12.25 15.08 -9.80
C TRP A 71 11.69 13.68 -9.58
N TRP A 72 12.51 12.64 -9.74
CA TRP A 72 12.05 11.27 -9.55
C TRP A 72 11.71 10.94 -8.09
N THR A 73 12.40 11.56 -7.13
CA THR A 73 12.04 11.46 -5.71
C THR A 73 10.66 12.09 -5.43
N LEU A 74 10.43 13.31 -5.93
CA LEU A 74 9.14 13.99 -5.84
C LEU A 74 8.02 13.18 -6.49
N TYR A 75 8.29 12.63 -7.68
CA TYR A 75 7.35 11.82 -8.43
C TYR A 75 6.85 10.61 -7.61
N VAL A 76 7.77 9.87 -6.98
CA VAL A 76 7.41 8.71 -6.14
C VAL A 76 6.67 9.14 -4.88
N LEU A 77 7.14 10.19 -4.19
CA LEU A 77 6.54 10.68 -2.94
C LEU A 77 5.14 11.27 -3.16
N GLU A 78 4.95 12.10 -4.19
CA GLU A 78 3.66 12.69 -4.52
C GLU A 78 2.62 11.60 -4.77
N ARG A 79 2.95 10.59 -5.58
CA ARG A 79 2.00 9.52 -5.89
C ARG A 79 1.64 8.69 -4.67
N HIS A 80 2.63 8.36 -3.85
CA HIS A 80 2.36 7.64 -2.62
C HIS A 80 1.44 8.43 -1.68
N MET A 81 1.72 9.71 -1.47
CA MET A 81 0.91 10.58 -0.60
C MET A 81 -0.49 10.83 -1.17
N SER A 82 -0.62 11.01 -2.49
CA SER A 82 -1.90 11.18 -3.19
C SER A 82 -2.77 9.94 -3.07
N THR A 83 -2.19 8.74 -3.24
CA THR A 83 -2.92 7.48 -3.01
C THR A 83 -3.36 7.33 -1.56
N LEU A 84 -2.50 7.66 -0.59
CA LEU A 84 -2.86 7.55 0.83
C LEU A 84 -3.97 8.52 1.25
N LEU A 85 -4.04 9.70 0.64
CA LEU A 85 -5.10 10.67 0.89
C LEU A 85 -6.37 10.39 0.06
N GLY A 86 -6.27 9.60 -1.02
CA GLY A 86 -7.37 9.33 -1.94
C GLY A 86 -7.70 10.52 -2.85
N VAL A 87 -6.68 11.31 -3.23
CA VAL A 87 -6.83 12.46 -4.12
C VAL A 87 -6.21 12.20 -5.49
N PRO A 88 -6.69 12.86 -6.55
CA PRO A 88 -6.09 12.74 -7.87
C PRO A 88 -4.61 13.10 -7.88
N MET A 89 -3.84 12.33 -8.67
CA MET A 89 -2.40 12.57 -8.88
C MET A 89 -2.17 13.94 -9.52
N PHE A 90 -1.20 14.68 -9.01
CA PHE A 90 -0.85 16.01 -9.51
C PHE A 90 -0.05 15.93 -10.82
N ILE A 91 0.82 14.93 -10.95
CA ILE A 91 1.74 14.78 -12.10
C ILE A 91 1.13 13.85 -13.15
N ASN A 92 0.98 14.33 -14.39
CA ASN A 92 0.63 13.49 -15.55
C ASN A 92 1.88 12.83 -16.15
N ASP A 93 1.84 11.51 -16.34
CA ASP A 93 2.94 10.71 -16.90
C ASP A 93 3.31 11.11 -18.34
N GLU A 94 2.34 11.58 -19.12
CA GLU A 94 2.53 11.94 -20.54
C GLU A 94 3.40 13.20 -20.74
N ASN A 95 3.55 14.00 -19.69
CA ASN A 95 4.25 15.29 -19.77
C ASN A 95 5.71 15.21 -19.30
N ILE A 96 6.21 14.03 -18.95
CA ILE A 96 7.54 13.86 -18.35
C ILE A 96 8.57 13.49 -19.42
N CYS A 97 9.61 14.30 -19.55
CA CYS A 97 10.77 14.04 -20.41
C CYS A 97 12.08 13.91 -19.63
N THR A 98 12.05 14.00 -18.31
CA THR A 98 13.25 13.93 -17.46
C THR A 98 13.92 12.56 -17.58
N PRO A 99 15.20 12.48 -17.97
CA PRO A 99 15.92 11.21 -17.95
C PRO A 99 16.25 10.79 -16.51
N PHE A 100 16.48 9.50 -16.30
CA PHE A 100 17.00 9.01 -15.02
C PHE A 100 18.40 9.58 -14.75
N PRO A 101 18.78 9.75 -13.46
CA PRO A 101 20.12 10.20 -13.12
C PRO A 101 21.17 9.18 -13.59
N ALA A 102 22.15 9.66 -14.34
CA ALA A 102 23.22 8.85 -14.93
C ALA A 102 24.51 9.12 -14.16
N ARG A 103 24.89 8.18 -13.29
CA ARG A 103 26.18 8.20 -12.60
C ARG A 103 26.83 6.81 -12.70
N PRO A 104 28.02 6.70 -13.32
CA PRO A 104 28.64 5.41 -13.64
C PRO A 104 28.98 4.57 -12.40
N ASP A 105 29.09 5.19 -11.23
CA ASP A 105 29.34 4.59 -9.91
C ASP A 105 28.06 4.15 -9.17
N GLN A 106 26.86 4.44 -9.69
CA GLN A 106 25.58 4.28 -8.96
C GLN A 106 24.57 3.36 -9.64
N GLY A 107 25.03 2.39 -10.43
CA GLY A 107 24.15 1.47 -11.18
C GLY A 107 23.02 0.84 -10.35
N GLN A 108 23.33 0.36 -9.13
CA GLN A 108 22.31 -0.21 -8.24
C GLN A 108 21.26 0.83 -7.80
N ARG A 109 21.66 2.06 -7.46
CA ARG A 109 20.72 3.12 -7.04
C ARG A 109 19.81 3.55 -8.18
N THR A 110 20.34 3.62 -9.40
CA THR A 110 19.53 3.89 -10.60
C THR A 110 18.53 2.77 -10.85
N SER A 111 18.93 1.49 -10.68
CA SER A 111 18.00 0.35 -10.77
C SER A 111 16.89 0.41 -9.71
N VAL A 112 17.22 0.74 -8.45
CA VAL A 112 16.23 0.93 -7.37
C VAL A 112 15.22 2.01 -7.78
N MET A 113 15.70 3.19 -8.21
CA MET A 113 14.85 4.29 -8.64
C MET A 113 13.94 3.88 -9.81
N HIS A 114 14.47 3.11 -10.77
CA HIS A 114 13.70 2.64 -11.93
C HIS A 114 12.53 1.74 -11.50
N ILE A 115 12.77 0.81 -10.57
CA ILE A 115 11.71 -0.04 -10.03
C ILE A 115 10.70 0.78 -9.22
N GLN A 116 11.14 1.70 -8.37
CA GLN A 116 10.24 2.58 -7.59
C GLN A 116 9.34 3.41 -8.50
N VAL A 117 9.90 3.98 -9.58
CA VAL A 117 9.12 4.75 -10.56
C VAL A 117 8.10 3.87 -11.27
N LYS A 118 8.46 2.64 -11.68
CA LYS A 118 7.52 1.69 -12.29
C LYS A 118 6.38 1.32 -11.34
N LEU A 119 6.68 1.06 -10.06
CA LEU A 119 5.66 0.80 -9.05
C LEU A 119 4.77 2.02 -8.80
N ALA A 120 5.33 3.23 -8.76
CA ALA A 120 4.57 4.48 -8.64
C ALA A 120 3.69 4.76 -9.87
N GLN A 121 4.13 4.38 -11.08
CA GLN A 121 3.32 4.43 -12.30
C GLN A 121 2.12 3.49 -12.20
N ILE A 122 2.35 2.24 -11.77
CA ILE A 122 1.28 1.26 -11.52
C ILE A 122 0.31 1.80 -10.46
N LEU A 123 0.81 2.40 -9.38
CA LEU A 123 -0.01 3.00 -8.34
C LEU A 123 -0.94 4.11 -8.90
N GLY A 124 -0.42 4.95 -9.79
CA GLY A 124 -1.21 5.94 -10.51
C GLY A 124 -2.26 5.31 -11.45
N GLN A 125 -1.95 4.19 -12.09
CA GLN A 125 -2.92 3.45 -12.91
C GLN A 125 -4.03 2.85 -12.04
N ILE A 126 -3.68 2.21 -10.91
CA ILE A 126 -4.64 1.67 -9.93
C ILE A 126 -5.62 2.77 -9.49
N HIS A 127 -5.12 3.94 -9.09
CA HIS A 127 -5.96 5.04 -8.67
C HIS A 127 -6.96 5.46 -9.76
N ARG A 128 -6.55 5.50 -11.03
CA ARG A 128 -7.41 5.91 -12.15
C ARG A 128 -8.41 4.84 -12.58
N SER A 129 -8.01 3.56 -12.59
CA SER A 129 -8.79 2.48 -13.21
C SER A 129 -9.62 1.68 -12.20
N VAL A 130 -9.13 1.50 -10.97
CA VAL A 130 -9.80 0.73 -9.92
C VAL A 130 -10.68 1.63 -9.04
N TYR A 131 -10.18 2.81 -8.69
CA TYR A 131 -10.87 3.78 -7.82
C TYR A 131 -11.49 4.94 -8.60
N GLY A 132 -11.81 4.71 -9.88
CA GLY A 132 -12.36 5.71 -10.79
C GLY A 132 -13.74 6.25 -10.38
N ILE A 133 -14.17 7.32 -11.06
CA ILE A 133 -15.31 8.19 -10.70
C ILE A 133 -16.62 7.43 -10.47
N ASP A 134 -16.84 6.32 -11.20
CA ASP A 134 -18.11 5.57 -11.12
C ASP A 134 -18.15 4.57 -9.96
N GLY A 135 -17.00 4.17 -9.41
CA GLY A 135 -16.88 3.23 -8.28
C GLY A 135 -17.54 1.86 -8.47
N GLN A 136 -17.98 1.53 -9.69
CA GLN A 136 -18.71 0.30 -9.98
C GLN A 136 -17.73 -0.88 -10.22
N LEU A 137 -17.99 -2.01 -9.58
CA LEU A 137 -17.31 -3.28 -9.89
C LEU A 137 -18.03 -3.97 -11.05
N ASP A 138 -17.74 -3.52 -12.27
CA ASP A 138 -18.27 -4.08 -13.51
C ASP A 138 -17.16 -4.79 -14.33
N SER A 139 -17.46 -5.15 -15.58
CA SER A 139 -16.47 -5.76 -16.48
C SER A 139 -15.27 -4.84 -16.75
N ARG A 140 -15.41 -3.51 -16.61
CA ARG A 140 -14.28 -2.57 -16.73
C ARG A 140 -13.33 -2.71 -15.56
N TYR A 141 -13.84 -2.92 -14.34
CA TYR A 141 -13.00 -3.19 -13.17
C TYR A 141 -12.16 -4.46 -13.36
N LEU A 142 -12.75 -5.57 -13.81
CA LEU A 142 -11.98 -6.80 -14.03
C LEU A 142 -10.98 -6.68 -15.19
N SER A 143 -11.37 -6.01 -16.28
CA SER A 143 -10.46 -5.72 -17.38
C SER A 143 -9.27 -4.87 -16.93
N ALA A 144 -9.53 -3.82 -16.15
CA ALA A 144 -8.51 -2.99 -15.53
C ALA A 144 -7.62 -3.79 -14.58
N THR A 145 -8.21 -4.61 -13.71
CA THR A 145 -7.49 -5.49 -12.77
C THR A 145 -6.59 -6.45 -13.52
N LYS A 146 -7.07 -7.08 -14.59
CA LYS A 146 -6.28 -7.94 -15.46
C LYS A 146 -5.06 -7.22 -16.03
N SER A 147 -5.25 -6.04 -16.63
CA SER A 147 -4.16 -5.24 -17.19
C SER A 147 -3.14 -4.79 -16.13
N LEU A 148 -3.63 -4.43 -14.94
CA LEU A 148 -2.78 -4.04 -13.81
C LEU A 148 -1.97 -5.22 -13.29
N LEU A 149 -2.56 -6.40 -13.11
CA LEU A 149 -1.83 -7.59 -12.66
C LEU A 149 -0.77 -8.03 -13.66
N GLN A 150 -1.02 -7.92 -14.97
CA GLN A 150 0.01 -8.15 -16.00
C GLN A 150 1.17 -7.13 -15.88
N SER A 151 0.84 -5.86 -15.64
CA SER A 151 1.84 -4.80 -15.45
C SER A 151 2.68 -5.04 -14.18
N ILE A 152 2.03 -5.43 -13.09
CA ILE A 152 2.66 -5.81 -11.81
C ILE A 152 3.57 -7.02 -12.00
N ALA A 153 3.11 -8.08 -12.68
CA ALA A 153 3.91 -9.27 -12.96
C ALA A 153 5.17 -8.94 -13.80
N ASN A 154 5.06 -8.05 -14.78
CA ASN A 154 6.22 -7.61 -15.56
C ASN A 154 7.28 -6.87 -14.72
N VAL A 155 6.85 -6.12 -13.69
CA VAL A 155 7.77 -5.51 -12.73
C VAL A 155 8.35 -6.55 -11.76
N ALA A 156 7.56 -7.55 -11.37
CA ALA A 156 8.00 -8.63 -10.49
C ALA A 156 9.22 -9.38 -11.05
N GLY A 157 9.23 -9.69 -12.36
CA GLY A 157 10.37 -10.35 -12.99
C GLY A 157 11.68 -9.56 -12.81
N GLN A 158 11.64 -8.26 -13.08
CA GLN A 158 12.81 -7.38 -12.91
C GLN A 158 13.19 -7.16 -11.44
N LEU A 159 12.19 -7.12 -10.55
CA LEU A 159 12.39 -6.99 -9.12
C LEU A 159 13.12 -8.22 -8.56
N ASN A 160 12.68 -9.42 -8.93
CA ASN A 160 13.28 -10.67 -8.47
C ASN A 160 14.68 -10.89 -9.05
N GLU A 161 14.93 -10.49 -10.31
CA GLU A 161 16.26 -10.57 -10.92
C GLU A 161 17.30 -9.68 -10.24
N LEU A 162 16.90 -8.48 -9.80
CA LEU A 162 17.83 -7.45 -9.30
C LEU A 162 17.87 -7.33 -7.77
N PHE A 163 16.77 -7.69 -7.09
CA PHE A 163 16.55 -7.49 -5.66
C PHE A 163 15.80 -8.68 -5.06
N ASP A 164 16.31 -9.88 -5.27
CA ASP A 164 15.75 -11.08 -4.64
C ASP A 164 15.79 -10.97 -3.10
N ILE A 165 14.76 -11.49 -2.43
CA ILE A 165 14.64 -11.55 -0.97
C ILE A 165 14.96 -12.97 -0.46
N ASP A 166 14.76 -14.00 -1.27
CA ASP A 166 14.71 -15.38 -0.80
C ASP A 166 16.01 -16.18 -1.04
N SER A 167 16.89 -15.75 -1.95
CA SER A 167 18.28 -16.27 -2.05
C SER A 167 19.15 -16.04 -0.80
N SER A 168 18.63 -15.30 0.19
CA SER A 168 19.31 -14.92 1.43
C SER A 168 19.37 -16.00 2.52
N GLU A 169 18.85 -17.22 2.28
CA GLU A 169 18.92 -18.32 3.26
C GLU A 169 20.35 -18.68 3.69
N ASN A 170 21.36 -18.32 2.90
CA ASN A 170 22.77 -18.51 3.25
C ASN A 170 23.44 -17.17 3.64
N THR A 171 23.40 -16.84 4.93
CA THR A 171 24.31 -15.94 5.68
C THR A 171 24.15 -14.42 5.63
N SER A 172 23.46 -13.82 4.66
CA SER A 172 23.20 -12.37 4.66
C SER A 172 21.70 -12.11 4.75
N GLY A 173 21.21 -11.47 5.81
CA GLY A 173 19.79 -11.13 5.95
C GLY A 173 19.21 -10.28 4.81
N VAL A 174 17.90 -10.03 4.87
CA VAL A 174 17.16 -9.26 3.87
C VAL A 174 17.60 -7.80 3.83
N SER A 175 18.04 -7.32 2.66
CA SER A 175 18.37 -5.90 2.47
C SER A 175 17.13 -5.01 2.65
N ARG A 176 17.26 -3.92 3.42
CA ARG A 176 16.19 -2.94 3.65
C ARG A 176 15.62 -2.36 2.35
N VAL A 177 16.48 -2.12 1.36
CA VAL A 177 16.06 -1.60 0.05
C VAL A 177 15.22 -2.63 -0.70
N SER A 178 15.67 -3.89 -0.70
CA SER A 178 14.91 -4.99 -1.33
C SER A 178 13.55 -5.16 -0.66
N ALA A 179 13.52 -5.24 0.68
CA ALA A 179 12.29 -5.32 1.46
C ALA A 179 11.32 -4.18 1.13
N HIS A 180 11.80 -2.93 1.06
CA HIS A 180 10.96 -1.78 0.71
C HIS A 180 10.34 -1.91 -0.69
N LEU A 181 11.10 -2.34 -1.70
CA LEU A 181 10.59 -2.53 -3.06
C LEU A 181 9.53 -3.63 -3.13
N HIS A 182 9.76 -4.76 -2.45
CA HIS A 182 8.79 -5.86 -2.38
C HIS A 182 7.53 -5.49 -1.61
N LEU A 183 7.65 -4.71 -0.53
CA LEU A 183 6.49 -4.17 0.19
C LEU A 183 5.65 -3.25 -0.72
N GLN A 184 6.28 -2.37 -1.50
CA GLN A 184 5.58 -1.54 -2.48
C GLN A 184 4.91 -2.37 -3.59
N TYR A 185 5.57 -3.43 -4.04
CA TYR A 185 5.01 -4.39 -4.99
C TYR A 185 3.74 -5.06 -4.46
N HIS A 186 3.80 -5.64 -3.25
CA HIS A 186 2.63 -6.27 -2.62
C HIS A 186 1.53 -5.25 -2.34
N GLN A 187 1.88 -4.01 -1.97
CA GLN A 187 0.90 -2.95 -1.80
C GLN A 187 0.12 -2.66 -3.09
N CYS A 188 0.76 -2.71 -4.28
CA CYS A 188 0.05 -2.55 -5.56
C CYS A 188 -0.99 -3.66 -5.78
N ILE A 189 -0.65 -4.91 -5.44
CA ILE A 189 -1.59 -6.04 -5.54
C ILE A 189 -2.77 -5.83 -4.59
N VAL A 190 -2.49 -5.55 -3.32
CA VAL A 190 -3.53 -5.35 -2.29
C VAL A 190 -4.46 -4.19 -2.64
N LEU A 191 -3.92 -3.07 -3.14
CA LEU A 191 -4.73 -1.93 -3.56
C LEU A 191 -5.60 -2.24 -4.79
N THR A 192 -5.14 -3.10 -5.69
CA THR A 192 -5.91 -3.52 -6.87
C THR A 192 -7.11 -4.39 -6.48
N THR A 193 -6.93 -5.28 -5.50
CA THR A 193 -7.95 -6.27 -5.08
C THR A 193 -8.82 -5.80 -3.91
N ARG A 194 -8.43 -4.75 -3.18
CA ARG A 194 -9.14 -4.24 -2.00
C ARG A 194 -10.64 -3.95 -2.22
N PRO A 195 -11.11 -3.40 -3.37
CA PRO A 195 -12.54 -3.18 -3.57
C PRO A 195 -13.36 -4.48 -3.50
N LEU A 196 -12.82 -5.60 -4.01
CA LEU A 196 -13.47 -6.91 -3.90
C LEU A 196 -13.59 -7.33 -2.43
N LEU A 197 -12.49 -7.25 -1.66
CA LEU A 197 -12.52 -7.57 -0.23
C LEU A 197 -13.58 -6.75 0.51
N PHE A 198 -13.67 -5.46 0.20
CA PHE A 198 -14.62 -4.58 0.85
C PHE A 198 -16.08 -4.95 0.53
N ILE A 199 -16.40 -5.25 -0.74
CA ILE A 199 -17.77 -5.65 -1.10
C ILE A 199 -18.14 -7.01 -0.50
N PHE A 200 -17.22 -7.96 -0.45
CA PHE A 200 -17.49 -9.25 0.22
C PHE A 200 -17.73 -9.07 1.71
N LEU A 201 -16.96 -8.22 2.38
CA LEU A 201 -17.19 -7.90 3.79
C LEU A 201 -18.55 -7.24 3.99
N GLN A 202 -18.92 -6.26 3.17
CA GLN A 202 -20.25 -5.64 3.22
C GLN A 202 -21.39 -6.65 3.03
N SER A 203 -21.20 -7.63 2.16
CA SER A 203 -22.16 -8.73 1.99
C SER A 203 -22.31 -9.57 3.25
N ARG A 204 -21.22 -9.84 3.98
CA ARG A 204 -21.25 -10.57 5.25
C ARG A 204 -21.90 -9.77 6.37
N LEU A 205 -21.79 -8.45 6.32
CA LEU A 205 -22.44 -7.51 7.24
C LEU A 205 -23.93 -7.31 6.96
N GLY A 206 -24.51 -8.00 5.98
CA GLY A 206 -25.93 -7.85 5.62
C GLY A 206 -26.26 -6.54 4.90
N GLN A 207 -25.26 -5.78 4.46
CA GLN A 207 -25.44 -4.45 3.84
C GLN A 207 -25.58 -4.49 2.31
N SER A 208 -25.39 -5.66 1.67
CA SER A 208 -25.44 -5.79 0.21
C SER A 208 -26.43 -6.87 -0.27
N HIS A 209 -27.11 -6.60 -1.39
CA HIS A 209 -28.02 -7.53 -2.06
C HIS A 209 -27.28 -8.75 -2.65
N THR A 210 -28.02 -9.72 -3.19
CA THR A 210 -27.62 -11.10 -3.60
C THR A 210 -26.48 -11.26 -4.63
N THR A 211 -25.86 -10.17 -5.11
CA THR A 211 -24.81 -10.18 -6.14
C THR A 211 -23.43 -10.68 -5.67
N PRO A 212 -22.90 -10.34 -4.47
CA PRO A 212 -21.59 -10.82 -4.02
C PRO A 212 -21.56 -12.33 -3.79
N LEU A 213 -22.66 -12.94 -3.31
CA LEU A 213 -22.73 -14.40 -3.15
C LEU A 213 -22.52 -15.16 -4.48
N ARG A 214 -22.93 -14.59 -5.61
CA ARG A 214 -22.71 -15.18 -6.94
C ARG A 214 -21.28 -14.99 -7.41
N TRP A 215 -20.69 -13.83 -7.15
CA TRP A 215 -19.28 -13.56 -7.46
C TRP A 215 -18.33 -14.44 -6.64
N ALA A 216 -18.69 -14.80 -5.40
CA ALA A 216 -17.93 -15.75 -4.59
C ALA A 216 -17.81 -17.15 -5.24
N GLN A 217 -18.68 -17.49 -6.20
CA GLN A 217 -18.62 -18.75 -6.94
C GLN A 217 -17.69 -18.68 -8.17
N SER A 218 -17.29 -17.48 -8.60
CA SER A 218 -16.38 -17.30 -9.74
C SER A 218 -14.94 -17.65 -9.36
N GLU A 219 -14.31 -18.51 -10.15
CA GLU A 219 -12.92 -18.91 -9.94
C GLU A 219 -11.96 -17.71 -10.08
N SER A 220 -12.27 -16.78 -10.99
CA SER A 220 -11.49 -15.55 -11.15
C SER A 220 -11.49 -14.70 -9.88
N VAL A 221 -12.63 -14.60 -9.20
CA VAL A 221 -12.74 -13.80 -7.98
C VAL A 221 -12.05 -14.48 -6.81
N LYS A 222 -12.19 -15.81 -6.67
CA LYS A 222 -11.44 -16.59 -5.68
C LYS A 222 -9.93 -16.45 -5.85
N GLY A 223 -9.45 -16.56 -7.08
CA GLY A 223 -8.03 -16.38 -7.38
C GLY A 223 -7.51 -14.98 -7.03
N LEU A 224 -8.30 -13.93 -7.27
CA LEU A 224 -7.96 -12.56 -6.85
C LEU A 224 -7.90 -12.40 -5.32
N LEU A 225 -8.84 -13.01 -4.59
CA LEU A 225 -8.85 -13.00 -3.13
C LEU A 225 -7.63 -13.75 -2.57
N GLN A 226 -7.29 -14.91 -3.15
CA GLN A 226 -6.14 -15.70 -2.76
C GLN A 226 -4.82 -14.93 -2.98
N VAL A 227 -4.63 -14.33 -4.15
CA VAL A 227 -3.44 -13.51 -4.46
C VAL A 227 -3.32 -12.31 -3.52
N CYS A 228 -4.45 -11.72 -3.13
CA CYS A 228 -4.47 -10.65 -2.14
C CYS A 228 -3.99 -11.12 -0.77
N MET A 229 -4.55 -12.23 -0.27
CA MET A 229 -4.17 -12.79 1.04
C MET A 229 -2.70 -13.19 1.04
N GLU A 230 -2.24 -13.87 -0.01
CA GLU A 230 -0.84 -14.26 -0.14
C GLU A 230 0.09 -13.04 -0.12
N SER A 231 -0.25 -11.95 -0.83
CA SER A 231 0.52 -10.71 -0.80
C SER A 231 0.54 -10.04 0.58
N CYS A 232 -0.56 -10.09 1.33
CA CYS A 232 -0.62 -9.58 2.70
C CYS A 232 0.26 -10.42 3.63
N CYS A 233 0.17 -11.74 3.53
CA CYS A 233 1.01 -12.68 4.28
C CYS A 233 2.49 -12.43 4.02
N GLN A 234 2.89 -12.27 2.75
CA GLN A 234 4.27 -11.98 2.38
C GLN A 234 4.75 -10.63 2.92
N SER A 235 3.90 -9.61 2.90
CA SER A 235 4.22 -8.31 3.52
C SER A 235 4.53 -8.45 5.01
N ILE A 236 3.71 -9.17 5.77
CA ILE A 236 3.96 -9.43 7.20
C ILE A 236 5.23 -10.26 7.42
N LYS A 237 5.51 -11.26 6.56
CA LYS A 237 6.75 -12.06 6.63
C LYS A 237 8.00 -11.19 6.40
N ILE A 238 7.99 -10.35 5.36
CA ILE A 238 9.11 -9.44 5.06
C ILE A 238 9.34 -8.48 6.24
N LEU A 239 8.28 -7.88 6.77
CA LEU A 239 8.37 -6.99 7.94
C LEU A 239 8.88 -7.72 9.18
N SER A 240 8.45 -8.96 9.40
CA SER A 240 8.95 -9.81 10.51
C SER A 240 10.44 -10.12 10.35
N ARG A 241 10.92 -10.37 9.12
CA ARG A 241 12.36 -10.56 8.84
C ARG A 241 13.15 -9.28 9.11
N LEU A 242 12.62 -8.10 8.77
CA LEU A 242 13.23 -6.81 9.11
C LEU A 242 13.28 -6.58 10.62
N LEU A 243 12.21 -6.91 11.35
CA LEU A 243 12.17 -6.85 12.81
C LEU A 243 13.28 -7.71 13.43
N ASN A 244 13.37 -8.98 13.04
CA ASN A 244 14.38 -9.91 13.56
C ASN A 244 15.82 -9.46 13.31
N GLN A 245 16.05 -8.65 12.27
CA GLN A 245 17.36 -8.08 11.93
C GLN A 245 17.61 -6.70 12.57
N GLY A 246 16.64 -6.14 13.29
CA GLY A 246 16.72 -4.77 13.82
C GLY A 246 16.69 -3.69 12.73
N LEU A 247 16.14 -4.00 11.55
CA LEU A 247 16.04 -3.11 10.40
C LEU A 247 14.64 -2.52 10.20
N LEU A 248 13.69 -2.83 11.10
CA LEU A 248 12.34 -2.29 11.06
C LEU A 248 12.35 -0.79 11.35
N GLU A 249 11.76 0.00 10.46
CA GLU A 249 11.75 1.44 10.61
C GLU A 249 10.54 1.89 11.44
N SER A 250 10.82 2.55 12.57
CA SER A 250 9.77 3.01 13.50
C SER A 250 9.37 4.47 13.32
N PHE A 251 10.17 5.25 12.57
CA PHE A 251 9.95 6.69 12.39
C PHE A 251 9.16 7.01 11.13
N LEU A 252 9.62 6.56 9.96
CA LEU A 252 8.88 6.74 8.71
C LEU A 252 7.66 5.81 8.66
N THR A 253 6.58 6.26 8.02
CA THR A 253 5.33 5.51 8.03
C THR A 253 5.31 4.31 7.08
N PHE A 254 6.31 4.11 6.23
CA PHE A 254 6.26 3.08 5.19
C PHE A 254 6.02 1.67 5.73
N ASP A 255 6.78 1.27 6.75
CA ASP A 255 6.64 -0.07 7.36
C ASP A 255 5.34 -0.16 8.15
N LEU A 256 4.93 0.94 8.82
CA LEU A 256 3.68 1.04 9.55
C LEU A 256 2.46 0.90 8.62
N ASP A 257 2.45 1.64 7.51
CA ASP A 257 1.39 1.67 6.51
C ASP A 257 1.29 0.30 5.81
N ALA A 258 2.43 -0.35 5.54
CA ALA A 258 2.47 -1.71 5.00
C ALA A 258 1.93 -2.75 6.01
N THR A 259 2.34 -2.66 7.27
CA THR A 259 1.85 -3.53 8.36
C THR A 259 0.34 -3.38 8.50
N PHE A 260 -0.15 -2.14 8.59
CA PHE A 260 -1.58 -1.84 8.72
C PHE A 260 -2.37 -2.31 7.51
N THR A 261 -1.90 -2.04 6.29
CA THR A 261 -2.59 -2.42 5.06
C THR A 261 -2.71 -3.94 4.91
N ALA A 262 -1.68 -4.70 5.28
CA ALA A 262 -1.71 -6.14 5.26
C ALA A 262 -2.60 -6.70 6.38
N ALA A 263 -2.47 -6.18 7.60
CA ALA A 263 -3.21 -6.67 8.76
C ALA A 263 -4.73 -6.48 8.60
N ILE A 264 -5.18 -5.29 8.17
CA ILE A 264 -6.61 -5.05 7.95
C ILE A 264 -7.16 -5.97 6.85
N ALA A 265 -6.42 -6.17 5.76
CA ALA A 265 -6.84 -7.06 4.68
C ALA A 265 -6.93 -8.52 5.14
N ILE A 266 -5.99 -8.98 5.98
CA ILE A 266 -6.02 -10.32 6.60
C ILE A 266 -7.25 -10.49 7.50
N SER A 267 -7.55 -9.50 8.36
CA SER A 267 -8.75 -9.52 9.21
C SER A 267 -10.04 -9.56 8.38
N MET A 268 -10.12 -8.74 7.33
CA MET A 268 -11.25 -8.77 6.38
C MET A 268 -11.36 -10.13 5.69
N GLY A 269 -10.25 -10.69 5.20
CA GLY A 269 -10.21 -11.99 4.54
C GLY A 269 -10.72 -13.13 5.42
N ALA A 270 -10.24 -13.18 6.66
CA ALA A 270 -10.69 -14.17 7.65
C ALA A 270 -12.19 -14.03 7.99
N ALA A 271 -12.72 -12.80 8.02
CA ALA A 271 -14.15 -12.56 8.24
C ALA A 271 -15.02 -12.98 7.03
N ILE A 272 -14.49 -12.85 5.81
CA ILE A 272 -15.18 -13.26 4.58
C ILE A 272 -15.22 -14.78 4.46
N ASP A 273 -14.08 -15.43 4.60
CA ASP A 273 -13.92 -16.88 4.54
C ASP A 273 -12.65 -17.30 5.31
N PRO A 274 -12.79 -18.00 6.45
CA PRO A 274 -11.65 -18.46 7.24
C PRO A 274 -10.67 -19.35 6.47
N SER A 275 -11.12 -20.03 5.40
CA SER A 275 -10.24 -20.90 4.60
C SER A 275 -9.23 -20.12 3.75
N LEU A 276 -9.48 -18.83 3.49
CA LEU A 276 -8.54 -17.96 2.77
C LEU A 276 -7.30 -17.63 3.60
N VAL A 277 -7.39 -17.69 4.93
CA VAL A 277 -6.29 -17.36 5.85
C VAL A 277 -6.18 -18.42 6.95
N PRO A 278 -5.63 -19.61 6.64
CA PRO A 278 -5.50 -20.69 7.62
C PRO A 278 -4.65 -20.29 8.83
N ASP A 279 -3.61 -19.48 8.62
CA ASP A 279 -2.67 -19.03 9.66
C ASP A 279 -3.06 -17.67 10.29
N HIS A 280 -4.35 -17.31 10.27
CA HIS A 280 -4.84 -15.99 10.69
C HIS A 280 -4.32 -15.58 12.09
N ALA A 281 -4.44 -16.46 13.09
CA ALA A 281 -4.01 -16.15 14.46
C ALA A 281 -2.51 -15.81 14.55
N GLN A 282 -1.66 -16.54 13.83
CA GLN A 282 -0.21 -16.31 13.83
C GLN A 282 0.15 -15.01 13.10
N LEU A 283 -0.52 -14.74 11.98
CA LEU A 283 -0.31 -13.51 11.20
C LEU A 283 -0.75 -12.27 11.98
N THR A 284 -1.91 -12.32 12.63
CA THR A 284 -2.39 -11.25 13.51
C THR A 284 -1.45 -11.03 14.69
N GLN A 285 -0.95 -12.11 15.31
CA GLN A 285 0.05 -12.00 16.38
C GLN A 285 1.34 -11.32 15.88
N ARG A 286 1.85 -11.70 14.69
CA ARG A 286 3.03 -11.04 14.09
C ARG A 286 2.78 -9.57 13.77
N ALA A 287 1.62 -9.23 13.24
CA ALA A 287 1.24 -7.84 12.97
C ALA A 287 1.23 -7.00 14.26
N HIS A 288 0.66 -7.53 15.35
CA HIS A 288 0.70 -6.85 16.65
C HIS A 288 2.12 -6.70 17.20
N ALA A 289 2.96 -7.73 17.08
CA ALA A 289 4.37 -7.63 17.50
C ALA A 289 5.13 -6.52 16.73
N LEU A 290 4.84 -6.34 15.43
CA LEU A 290 5.40 -5.24 14.63
C LEU A 290 4.93 -3.87 15.15
N PHE A 291 3.65 -3.71 15.47
CA PHE A 291 3.15 -2.46 16.04
C PHE A 291 3.70 -2.19 17.45
N ASP A 292 3.87 -3.23 18.26
CA ASP A 292 4.42 -3.13 19.61
C ASP A 292 5.88 -2.66 19.55
N GLU A 293 6.67 -3.18 18.60
CA GLU A 293 8.04 -2.70 18.37
C GLU A 293 8.08 -1.23 17.93
N MET A 294 7.25 -0.84 16.98
CA MET A 294 7.20 0.57 16.55
C MET A 294 6.75 1.48 17.70
N SER A 295 5.84 0.99 18.55
CA SER A 295 5.36 1.69 19.74
C SER A 295 6.44 1.83 20.81
N SER A 296 7.25 0.78 21.03
CA SER A 296 8.36 0.80 22.00
C SER A 296 9.43 1.85 21.63
N HIS A 297 9.60 2.10 20.33
CA HIS A 297 10.45 3.15 19.77
C HIS A 297 9.80 4.55 19.72
N GLY A 298 8.58 4.71 20.27
CA GLY A 298 7.92 6.00 20.45
C GLY A 298 6.83 6.35 19.42
N SER A 299 6.46 5.45 18.51
CA SER A 299 5.36 5.67 17.57
C SER A 299 4.00 5.55 18.26
N LYS A 300 3.42 6.70 18.64
CA LYS A 300 2.06 6.74 19.22
C LYS A 300 0.97 6.31 18.23
N ILE A 301 1.22 6.51 16.94
CA ILE A 301 0.28 6.12 15.87
C ILE A 301 0.22 4.60 15.78
N ALA A 302 1.36 3.91 15.90
CA ALA A 302 1.38 2.44 15.95
C ALA A 302 0.52 1.90 17.09
N THR A 303 0.61 2.49 18.28
CA THR A 303 -0.23 2.12 19.43
C THR A 303 -1.72 2.32 19.15
N MET A 304 -2.09 3.46 18.55
CA MET A 304 -3.47 3.76 18.19
C MET A 304 -4.01 2.77 17.16
N ILE A 305 -3.28 2.56 16.05
CA ILE A 305 -3.65 1.61 14.99
C ILE A 305 -3.78 0.19 15.55
N ALA A 306 -2.85 -0.26 16.39
CA ALA A 306 -2.92 -1.58 17.02
C ALA A 306 -4.18 -1.75 17.89
N SER A 307 -4.58 -0.69 18.61
CA SER A 307 -5.78 -0.71 19.44
C SER A 307 -7.06 -0.76 18.60
N GLU A 308 -7.13 -0.01 17.49
CA GLU A 308 -8.27 -0.01 16.57
C GLU A 308 -8.38 -1.35 15.85
N LEU A 309 -7.25 -1.92 15.40
CA LEU A 309 -7.22 -3.23 14.76
C LEU A 309 -7.72 -4.32 15.72
N LYS A 310 -7.31 -4.28 16.99
CA LYS A 310 -7.78 -5.22 18.00
C LYS A 310 -9.29 -5.10 18.26
N GLN A 311 -9.84 -3.90 18.22
CA GLN A 311 -11.29 -3.69 18.31
C GLN A 311 -12.01 -4.25 17.07
N LEU A 312 -11.46 -4.00 15.88
CA LEU A 312 -11.99 -4.53 14.63
C LEU A 312 -12.01 -6.05 14.63
N ASP A 313 -10.92 -6.71 15.04
CA ASP A 313 -10.86 -8.17 15.16
C ASP A 313 -11.92 -8.70 16.14
N GLY A 314 -12.15 -7.99 17.24
CA GLY A 314 -13.25 -8.27 18.16
C GLY A 314 -14.61 -8.25 17.45
N TYR A 315 -14.93 -7.18 16.72
CA TYR A 315 -16.20 -7.08 15.97
C TYR A 315 -16.33 -8.15 14.88
N LEU A 316 -15.26 -8.43 14.14
CA LEU A 316 -15.26 -9.43 13.07
C LEU A 316 -15.39 -10.86 13.60
N SER A 317 -14.81 -11.16 14.76
CA SER A 317 -14.96 -12.47 15.40
C SER A 317 -16.41 -12.78 15.79
N HIS A 318 -17.19 -11.78 16.20
CA HIS A 318 -18.62 -11.94 16.48
C HIS A 318 -19.43 -12.31 15.22
N LEU A 319 -19.07 -11.76 14.06
CA LEU A 319 -19.71 -12.10 12.77
C LEU A 319 -19.43 -13.54 12.33
N GLN A 320 -18.29 -14.11 12.72
CA GLN A 320 -17.98 -15.52 12.43
C GLN A 320 -18.82 -16.47 13.29
N VAL A 321 -19.16 -16.07 14.52
CA VAL A 321 -19.96 -16.87 15.47
C VAL A 321 -21.46 -16.79 15.14
N ASP A 322 -21.96 -15.61 14.77
CA ASP A 322 -23.36 -15.40 14.37
C ASP A 322 -23.68 -15.90 12.96
N GLY A 323 -22.70 -16.45 12.23
CA GLY A 323 -22.91 -17.10 10.92
C GLY A 323 -23.87 -18.31 10.93
N ALA A 324 -24.43 -18.68 12.08
CA ALA A 324 -25.54 -19.64 12.22
C ALA A 324 -26.94 -18.99 12.23
N GLU A 325 -27.07 -17.69 12.48
CA GLU A 325 -28.36 -16.98 12.45
C GLU A 325 -28.21 -15.62 11.76
N ILE A 326 -28.77 -15.53 10.55
CA ILE A 326 -28.94 -14.26 9.83
C ILE A 326 -29.89 -13.39 10.68
N LEU A 327 -29.35 -12.49 11.49
CA LEU A 327 -30.13 -11.53 12.24
C LEU A 327 -30.75 -10.50 11.28
N PRO A 328 -32.05 -10.17 11.44
CA PRO A 328 -32.71 -9.18 10.60
C PRO A 328 -32.19 -7.77 10.92
N VAL A 329 -31.93 -7.02 9.85
CA VAL A 329 -31.46 -5.63 9.84
C VAL A 329 -32.36 -4.74 10.71
N GLN A 330 -31.78 -4.12 11.74
CA GLN A 330 -32.32 -2.89 12.33
C GLN A 330 -31.44 -1.71 11.91
N ASP A 331 -32.07 -0.72 11.28
CA ASP A 331 -31.46 0.51 10.76
C ASP A 331 -30.72 1.29 11.86
N PHE A 332 -29.38 1.18 11.90
CA PHE A 332 -28.53 2.14 12.61
C PHE A 332 -28.19 3.31 11.68
N ARG A 333 -29.15 4.23 11.53
CA ARG A 333 -28.94 5.55 10.93
C ARG A 333 -29.40 6.66 11.89
N SER A 334 -28.69 6.83 13.01
CA SER A 334 -28.34 8.13 13.61
C SER A 334 -27.40 7.91 14.79
N ASP A 335 -26.71 8.97 15.21
CA ASP A 335 -25.96 9.09 16.46
C ASP A 335 -24.47 8.69 16.46
N VAL A 336 -23.71 9.23 15.51
CA VAL A 336 -22.30 9.61 15.78
C VAL A 336 -22.04 11.04 15.28
N MET A 337 -22.74 12.00 15.86
CA MET A 337 -22.40 13.43 15.78
C MET A 337 -22.76 14.13 17.09
N ALA A 338 -22.18 13.66 18.21
CA ALA A 338 -22.05 14.45 19.42
C ALA A 338 -21.12 13.74 20.41
N GLN A 339 -19.83 14.09 20.38
CA GLN A 339 -19.01 14.36 21.58
C GLN A 339 -17.54 14.47 21.18
N MET A 340 -17.13 15.70 20.86
CA MET A 340 -15.76 16.17 21.02
C MET A 340 -15.77 17.22 22.13
N THR A 341 -15.04 16.99 23.21
CA THR A 341 -14.32 18.05 23.95
C THR A 341 -13.19 17.44 24.78
N PRO A 342 -12.10 18.19 25.06
CA PRO A 342 -10.80 17.64 25.44
C PRO A 342 -10.37 17.97 26.89
N GLY A 343 -9.53 17.12 27.48
CA GLY A 343 -8.63 17.48 28.58
C GLY A 343 -8.57 16.46 29.73
N GLY A 344 -7.36 16.05 30.12
CA GLY A 344 -7.15 15.25 31.35
C GLY A 344 -5.83 14.47 31.44
N THR A 345 -4.79 15.18 31.86
CA THR A 345 -3.44 14.87 32.38
C THR A 345 -3.12 13.48 33.01
N LEU A 346 -1.93 12.96 32.62
CA LEU A 346 -0.90 12.09 33.29
C LEU A 346 -1.27 11.11 34.42
N ALA A 347 -0.80 9.85 34.33
CA ALA A 347 0.33 9.32 35.14
C ALA A 347 0.43 7.77 35.13
N GLY A 348 1.67 7.26 35.06
CA GLY A 348 2.11 6.02 35.70
C GLY A 348 2.05 4.72 34.88
N ALA A 349 3.18 4.30 34.30
CA ALA A 349 3.40 2.91 33.91
C ALA A 349 4.63 2.37 34.68
N PRO A 350 4.51 1.23 35.40
CA PRO A 350 5.66 0.57 36.00
C PRO A 350 6.41 -0.24 34.96
N GLU A 351 7.73 -0.26 35.11
CA GLU A 351 8.67 -1.11 34.38
C GLU A 351 8.33 -2.58 34.59
N LEU A 352 8.16 -3.33 33.50
CA LEU A 352 8.31 -4.78 33.50
C LEU A 352 9.04 -5.19 32.24
N GLY A 353 10.35 -5.40 32.40
CA GLY A 353 11.16 -6.11 31.43
C GLY A 353 10.74 -7.58 31.38
N MET A 354 10.64 -8.11 30.17
CA MET A 354 10.68 -9.54 29.91
C MET A 354 11.32 -9.73 28.54
N GLY A 355 12.54 -10.27 28.54
CA GLY A 355 13.23 -10.68 27.33
C GLY A 355 12.52 -11.85 26.67
N PHE A 356 12.52 -11.84 25.34
CA PHE A 356 12.15 -13.00 24.54
C PHE A 356 13.29 -13.29 23.56
N THR A 357 14.16 -14.22 23.97
CA THR A 357 14.99 -15.00 23.06
C THR A 357 14.25 -16.31 22.79
N HIS A 358 13.60 -16.43 21.63
CA HIS A 358 13.41 -17.75 21.02
C HIS A 358 13.36 -17.62 19.51
N ASP A 359 14.43 -18.11 18.90
CA ASP A 359 14.48 -18.50 17.50
C ASP A 359 13.30 -19.44 17.21
N ILE A 360 12.43 -19.06 16.28
CA ILE A 360 11.51 -20.01 15.66
C ILE A 360 11.59 -19.87 14.15
N ASP A 361 12.36 -20.80 13.59
CA ASP A 361 12.45 -21.14 12.18
C ASP A 361 11.09 -21.63 11.65
N PHE A 362 10.64 -21.10 10.50
CA PHE A 362 9.41 -21.57 9.83
C PHE A 362 9.49 -21.36 8.31
N GLY A 363 9.93 -22.40 7.61
CA GLY A 363 9.73 -22.57 6.18
C GLY A 363 8.26 -22.86 5.84
N LEU A 364 7.63 -21.96 5.09
CA LEU A 364 6.44 -22.21 4.28
C LEU A 364 6.58 -21.39 3.00
N HIS A 365 7.16 -22.03 1.97
CA HIS A 365 7.24 -21.54 0.60
C HIS A 365 5.84 -21.53 -0.01
N PHE A 366 5.21 -20.36 0.02
CA PHE A 366 4.12 -20.00 -0.87
C PHE A 366 4.51 -18.64 -1.44
N GLU A 367 5.37 -18.70 -2.44
CA GLU A 367 5.75 -17.54 -3.24
C GLU A 367 4.86 -17.51 -4.47
N LEU A 368 4.19 -16.40 -4.63
CA LEU A 368 3.38 -16.08 -5.80
C LEU A 368 4.33 -15.76 -6.94
N SER A 369 4.71 -16.79 -7.69
CA SER A 369 5.70 -16.63 -8.75
C SER A 369 5.19 -15.66 -9.82
N THR A 370 6.09 -14.96 -10.48
CA THR A 370 5.73 -14.07 -11.60
C THR A 370 4.87 -14.79 -12.65
N GLU A 371 5.14 -16.08 -12.87
CA GLU A 371 4.36 -16.93 -13.77
C GLU A 371 2.95 -17.19 -13.24
N GLN A 372 2.79 -17.48 -11.95
CA GLN A 372 1.48 -17.69 -11.33
C GLN A 372 0.63 -16.41 -11.38
N LEU A 373 1.21 -15.25 -11.11
CA LEU A 373 0.49 -13.98 -11.21
C LEU A 373 0.05 -13.68 -12.65
N MET A 374 0.93 -13.95 -13.63
CA MET A 374 0.63 -13.79 -15.05
C MET A 374 -0.44 -14.79 -15.53
N GLN A 375 -0.37 -16.04 -15.10
CA GLN A 375 -1.37 -17.07 -15.39
C GLN A 375 -2.73 -16.70 -14.81
N LEU A 376 -2.78 -16.22 -13.55
CA LEU A 376 -4.01 -15.73 -12.96
C LEU A 376 -4.58 -14.57 -13.78
N ALA A 377 -3.76 -13.56 -14.10
CA ALA A 377 -4.23 -12.41 -14.87
C ALA A 377 -4.81 -12.85 -16.23
N ASN A 378 -4.18 -13.83 -16.88
CA ASN A 378 -4.68 -14.37 -18.14
C ASN A 378 -5.97 -15.18 -18.00
N SER A 379 -6.18 -15.87 -16.86
CA SER A 379 -7.37 -16.68 -16.57
C SER A 379 -8.57 -15.88 -16.04
N LEU A 380 -8.41 -14.58 -15.76
CA LEU A 380 -9.54 -13.72 -15.37
C LEU A 380 -10.60 -13.63 -16.47
N ASP A 381 -11.80 -14.12 -16.16
CA ASP A 381 -13.00 -13.97 -16.97
C ASP A 381 -13.64 -12.60 -16.70
N VAL A 382 -13.46 -11.69 -17.66
CA VAL A 382 -13.92 -10.29 -17.59
C VAL A 382 -15.45 -10.19 -17.57
N ASP A 383 -16.16 -11.21 -18.04
CA ASP A 383 -17.62 -11.27 -18.04
C ASP A 383 -18.21 -11.96 -16.79
N SER A 384 -17.36 -12.40 -15.87
CA SER A 384 -17.83 -13.05 -14.63
C SER A 384 -18.66 -12.12 -13.72
N LEU A 385 -18.49 -10.80 -13.85
CA LEU A 385 -19.32 -9.79 -13.15
C LEU A 385 -20.52 -9.31 -13.98
N SER A 386 -20.58 -9.59 -15.29
CA SER A 386 -21.55 -8.99 -16.22
C SER A 386 -22.78 -9.86 -16.52
N ARG A 387 -22.76 -11.18 -16.26
CA ARG A 387 -23.86 -12.10 -16.65
C ARG A 387 -25.25 -11.67 -16.14
N PRO A 388 -26.17 -11.22 -17.02
CA PRO A 388 -27.58 -11.07 -16.70
C PRO A 388 -28.30 -12.42 -16.80
N LEU A 389 -29.42 -12.55 -16.07
CA LEU A 389 -30.31 -13.71 -16.08
C LEU A 389 -30.71 -14.12 -17.51
N SER A 390 -30.36 -15.33 -17.94
CA SER A 390 -31.26 -16.08 -18.80
C SER A 390 -32.49 -16.40 -17.96
N ALA A 391 -33.63 -15.82 -18.30
CA ALA A 391 -34.91 -16.12 -17.68
C ALA A 391 -35.25 -17.61 -17.92
N ASP A 392 -35.11 -18.43 -16.90
CA ASP A 392 -35.61 -19.81 -16.93
C ASP A 392 -37.15 -19.80 -16.81
N HIS A 393 -37.77 -20.28 -17.89
CA HIS A 393 -39.00 -21.04 -17.96
C HIS A 393 -40.25 -20.53 -17.23
N HIS A 394 -41.06 -19.73 -17.94
CA HIS A 394 -42.51 -19.97 -17.94
C HIS A 394 -42.85 -20.99 -19.03
N GLY A 395 -42.97 -22.24 -18.61
CA GLY A 395 -43.61 -23.31 -19.38
C GLY A 395 -44.48 -24.12 -18.44
N THR A 396 -45.73 -23.70 -18.29
CA THR A 396 -46.96 -24.51 -18.46
C THR A 396 -48.15 -23.58 -18.40
#